data_AF-A0A7X6WHJ1-F1
#
_entry.id   AF-A0A7X6WHJ1-F1
#
_cell.length_a   1.000
_cell.length_b   1.000
_cell.length_c   1.000
_cell.angle_alpha   90.00
_cell.angle_beta   90.00
_cell.angle_gamma   90.00
#
_symmetry.space_group_name_H-M   'P 1'
#
loop_
_entity.id
_entity.type
_entity.pdbx_description
1 polymer ?
#
loop_
_entity_poly.entity_id
_entity_poly.type
_entity_poly.pdbx_seq_one_letter_code
_entity_poly.pdbx_strand_id
1 'polypeptide(L)'
;MMDHPLQLLTTKQHNRGYTLLEMMLVLTIISLMAAQLFLTFKPLHISDDIHFENNYLLHQIKSISTKSTNTLETKNSNVDKLSFNSFGNVNSGQTITFDDFKMVIQLGMGRYDKR
;
A
#
# COMPACT_ATOMS: atom_id res chain seq x y z
N MET A 1 -56.77 -4.36 -59.19
CA MET A 1 -56.60 -5.32 -58.08
C MET A 1 -55.66 -6.40 -58.59
N MET A 2 -54.37 -6.27 -58.30
CA MET A 2 -53.34 -7.26 -58.62
C MET A 2 -52.45 -7.38 -57.38
N ASP A 3 -52.53 -8.52 -56.72
CA ASP A 3 -51.80 -8.82 -55.49
C ASP A 3 -50.38 -9.26 -55.86
N HIS A 4 -49.41 -8.37 -55.68
CA HIS A 4 -48.00 -8.75 -55.74
C HIS A 4 -47.57 -9.29 -54.36
N PRO A 5 -47.06 -10.53 -54.25
CA PRO A 5 -46.61 -11.06 -52.98
C PRO A 5 -45.39 -10.28 -52.49
N LEU A 6 -45.48 -9.74 -51.27
CA LEU A 6 -44.40 -9.09 -50.54
C LEU A 6 -43.17 -10.00 -50.53
N GLN A 7 -42.16 -9.65 -51.31
CA GLN A 7 -40.85 -10.30 -51.25
C GLN A 7 -40.20 -9.94 -49.92
N LEU A 8 -40.18 -10.91 -49.01
CA LEU A 8 -39.41 -10.84 -47.78
C LEU A 8 -37.93 -10.82 -48.15
N LEU A 9 -37.36 -9.61 -48.24
CA LEU A 9 -35.91 -9.39 -48.25
C LEU A 9 -35.37 -9.83 -46.89
N THR A 10 -35.08 -11.12 -46.75
CA THR A 10 -34.30 -11.62 -45.62
C THR A 10 -32.88 -11.10 -45.78
N THR A 11 -32.61 -9.90 -45.26
CA THR A 11 -31.24 -9.41 -45.07
C THR A 11 -30.58 -10.39 -44.10
N LYS A 12 -29.71 -11.26 -44.63
CA LYS A 12 -28.89 -12.18 -43.85
C LYS A 12 -27.98 -11.35 -42.95
N GLN A 13 -28.38 -11.13 -41.69
CA GLN A 13 -27.54 -10.50 -40.69
C GLN A 13 -26.31 -11.37 -40.47
N HIS A 14 -25.21 -11.01 -41.12
CA HIS A 14 -23.92 -11.65 -40.99
C HIS A 14 -23.17 -11.09 -39.77
N ASN A 15 -23.71 -11.32 -38.58
CA ASN A 15 -23.05 -10.99 -37.32
C ASN A 15 -23.26 -12.19 -36.40
N ARG A 16 -22.25 -13.05 -36.16
CA ARG A 16 -22.17 -14.02 -35.02
C ARG A 16 -21.00 -15.04 -35.10
N GLY A 17 -19.81 -14.63 -35.54
CA GLY A 17 -18.65 -15.53 -35.59
C GLY A 17 -17.59 -15.33 -34.51
N TYR A 18 -17.49 -14.12 -33.97
CA TYR A 18 -16.25 -13.69 -33.29
C TYR A 18 -16.42 -13.32 -31.82
N THR A 19 -17.60 -13.53 -31.21
CA THR A 19 -17.82 -13.20 -29.80
C THR A 19 -16.83 -13.89 -28.88
N LEU A 20 -16.46 -15.15 -29.17
CA LEU A 20 -15.46 -15.86 -28.38
C LEU A 20 -14.08 -15.21 -28.53
N LEU A 21 -13.70 -14.82 -29.74
CA LEU A 21 -12.41 -14.17 -30.03
C LEU A 21 -12.33 -12.77 -29.41
N GLU A 22 -13.42 -12.01 -29.46
CA GLU A 22 -13.57 -10.70 -28.83
C GLU A 22 -13.44 -10.81 -27.30
N MET A 23 -14.11 -11.80 -26.69
CA MET A 23 -14.00 -12.07 -25.26
C MET A 23 -12.57 -12.49 -24.86
N MET A 24 -11.90 -13.31 -25.66
CA MET A 24 -10.49 -13.67 -25.42
C MET A 24 -9.56 -12.45 -25.48
N LEU A 25 -9.79 -11.55 -26.43
CA LEU A 25 -9.01 -10.33 -26.58
C LEU A 25 -9.22 -9.40 -25.37
N VAL A 26 -10.46 -9.20 -24.93
CA VAL A 26 -10.78 -8.39 -23.75
C VAL A 26 -10.12 -8.96 -22.49
N LEU A 27 -10.21 -10.28 -22.26
CA LEU A 27 -9.60 -10.93 -21.11
C LEU A 27 -8.07 -10.81 -21.12
N THR A 28 -7.45 -10.85 -22.29
CA THR A 28 -6.00 -10.68 -22.44
C THR A 28 -5.58 -9.26 -22.06
N ILE A 29 -6.32 -8.24 -22.51
CA ILE A 29 -6.04 -6.84 -22.15
C ILE A 29 -6.18 -6.63 -20.63
N ILE A 30 -7.26 -7.13 -20.02
CA ILE A 30 -7.49 -7.01 -18.58
C ILE A 30 -6.37 -7.71 -17.79
N SER A 31 -5.95 -8.90 -18.23
CA SER A 31 -4.86 -9.66 -17.60
C SER A 31 -3.54 -8.89 -17.64
N LEU A 32 -3.19 -8.28 -18.78
CA LEU A 32 -1.97 -7.47 -18.92
C LEU A 32 -2.01 -6.23 -18.01
N MET A 33 -3.14 -5.53 -17.96
CA MET A 33 -3.32 -4.38 -17.07
C MET A 33 -3.18 -4.77 -15.59
N ALA A 34 -3.78 -5.91 -15.19
CA ALA A 34 -3.68 -6.43 -13.84
C ALA A 34 -2.23 -6.83 -13.50
N ALA A 35 -1.54 -7.53 -14.39
CA ALA A 35 -0.15 -7.94 -14.19
C ALA A 35 0.78 -6.74 -13.98
N GLN A 36 0.59 -5.66 -14.75
CA GLN A 36 1.37 -4.43 -14.61
C GLN A 36 1.15 -3.74 -13.25
N LEU A 37 -0.05 -3.84 -12.67
CA LEU A 37 -0.31 -3.35 -11.32
C LEU A 37 0.54 -4.08 -10.28
N PHE A 38 0.66 -5.41 -10.38
CA PHE A 38 1.42 -6.23 -9.41
C PHE A 38 2.94 -6.10 -9.58
N LEU A 39 3.43 -5.91 -10.80
CA LEU A 39 4.87 -5.77 -11.09
C LEU A 39 5.46 -4.42 -10.62
N THR A 40 4.63 -3.41 -10.37
CA THR A 40 5.08 -2.05 -10.04
C THR A 40 5.25 -1.82 -8.53
N PHE A 41 4.92 -2.79 -7.68
CA PHE A 41 5.21 -2.71 -6.24
C PHE A 41 6.71 -2.90 -5.99
N LYS A 42 7.49 -1.83 -6.18
CA LYS A 42 8.85 -1.79 -5.65
C LYS A 42 8.78 -1.73 -4.13
N PRO A 43 9.59 -2.53 -3.40
CA PRO A 43 9.72 -2.36 -1.96
C PRO A 43 10.18 -0.92 -1.71
N LEU A 44 9.56 -0.26 -0.73
CA LEU A 44 9.94 1.09 -0.32
C LEU A 44 11.41 1.07 0.11
N HIS A 45 12.30 1.60 -0.73
CA HIS A 45 13.70 1.73 -0.39
C HIS A 45 13.87 3.03 0.38
N ILE A 46 13.81 2.94 1.70
CA ILE A 46 14.13 4.05 2.61
C ILE A 46 15.64 4.25 2.49
N SER A 47 16.06 5.23 1.68
CA SER A 47 17.45 5.64 1.60
C SER A 47 17.88 6.28 2.92
N ASP A 48 19.13 6.05 3.33
CA ASP A 48 19.71 6.64 4.55
C ASP A 48 19.80 8.18 4.49
N ASP A 49 19.59 8.79 3.31
CA ASP A 49 19.55 10.24 3.10
C ASP A 49 18.19 10.90 3.43
N ILE A 50 17.17 10.12 3.84
CA ILE A 50 15.90 10.71 4.28
C ILE A 50 16.10 11.31 5.67
N HIS A 51 16.34 12.61 5.72
CA HIS A 51 16.32 13.38 6.96
C HIS A 51 14.89 13.45 7.51
N PHE A 52 14.56 12.48 8.37
CA PHE A 52 13.39 12.60 9.22
C PHE A 52 13.68 13.64 10.30
N GLU A 53 12.76 14.58 10.48
CA GLU A 53 12.81 15.62 11.53
C GLU A 53 12.96 15.01 12.94
N ASN A 54 12.56 13.74 13.10
CA ASN A 54 12.63 13.02 14.36
C ASN A 54 13.03 11.54 14.15
N ASN A 55 14.07 11.09 14.85
CA ASN A 55 14.50 9.68 14.88
C ASN A 55 13.37 8.71 15.28
N TYR A 56 12.37 9.18 16.03
CA TYR A 56 11.16 8.42 16.34
C TYR A 56 10.46 7.92 15.07
N LEU A 57 10.16 8.83 14.14
CA LEU A 57 9.43 8.53 12.90
C LEU A 57 10.24 7.61 11.98
N LEU A 58 11.55 7.84 11.91
CA LEU A 58 12.46 6.98 11.14
C LEU A 58 12.36 5.52 11.62
N HIS A 59 12.50 5.26 12.92
CA HIS A 59 12.44 3.89 13.44
C HIS A 59 11.05 3.26 13.28
N GLN A 60 9.99 4.06 13.41
CA GLN A 60 8.62 3.60 13.16
C GLN A 60 8.43 3.18 11.69
N ILE A 61 8.78 4.03 10.73
CA ILE A 61 8.64 3.74 9.31
C ILE A 61 9.55 2.58 8.89
N LYS A 62 10.78 2.52 9.42
CA LYS A 62 11.70 1.41 9.21
C LYS A 62 11.06 0.09 9.64
N SER A 63 10.44 0.01 10.82
CA SER A 63 9.77 -1.20 11.29
C SER A 63 8.62 -1.68 10.39
N ILE A 64 7.85 -0.74 9.82
CA ILE A 64 6.77 -1.03 8.88
C ILE A 64 7.33 -1.55 7.56
N SER A 65 8.39 -0.92 7.06
CA SER A 65 9.00 -1.23 5.76
C SER A 65 9.76 -2.55 5.78
N THR A 66 10.54 -2.80 6.83
CA THR A 66 11.32 -4.05 6.97
C THR A 66 10.49 -5.20 7.54
N LYS A 67 9.24 -4.93 7.97
CA LYS A 67 8.38 -5.89 8.69
C LYS A 67 9.07 -6.52 9.89
N SER A 68 9.93 -5.76 10.57
CA SER A 68 10.73 -6.22 11.70
C SER A 68 10.60 -5.26 12.88
N THR A 69 10.85 -5.78 14.08
CA THR A 69 10.95 -4.92 15.27
C THR A 69 12.18 -4.03 15.15
N ASN A 70 12.02 -2.73 15.39
CA ASN A 70 13.14 -1.79 15.51
C ASN A 70 13.10 -1.11 16.87
N THR A 71 14.28 -0.97 17.48
CA THR A 71 14.44 -0.32 18.78
C THR A 71 15.10 1.04 18.57
N LEU A 72 14.49 2.08 19.13
CA LEU A 72 15.11 3.38 19.30
C LEU A 72 15.93 3.34 20.59
N GLU A 73 17.24 3.47 20.45
CA GLU A 73 18.14 3.64 21.59
C GLU A 73 18.30 5.13 21.90
N THR A 74 18.04 5.49 23.15
CA THR A 74 18.27 6.84 23.65
C THR A 74 19.67 6.91 24.28
N LYS A 75 20.19 8.13 24.50
CA LYS A 75 21.50 8.33 25.16
C LYS A 75 21.60 7.62 26.52
N ASN A 76 20.47 7.38 27.19
CA ASN A 76 20.42 6.64 28.45
C ASN A 76 19.91 5.21 28.23
N SER A 77 20.66 4.46 27.42
CA SER A 77 20.24 3.25 26.72
C SER A 77 19.79 2.09 27.62
N ASN A 78 19.97 2.18 28.94
CA ASN A 78 19.52 1.17 29.90
C ASN A 78 18.15 1.44 30.52
N VAL A 79 17.60 2.66 30.38
CA VAL A 79 16.34 3.05 31.04
C VAL A 79 15.23 3.29 30.02
N ASP A 80 15.55 3.94 28.90
CA ASP A 80 14.55 4.39 27.93
C ASP A 80 14.77 3.70 26.56
N LYS A 81 14.49 2.39 26.49
CA LYS A 81 14.43 1.66 25.21
C LYS A 81 12.99 1.66 24.69
N LEU A 82 12.79 2.15 23.47
CA LEU A 82 11.49 2.12 22.80
C LEU A 82 11.54 1.16 21.63
N SER A 83 10.66 0.15 21.60
CA SER A 83 10.56 -0.79 20.49
C SER A 83 9.26 -0.59 19.72
N PHE A 84 9.38 -0.62 18.39
CA PHE A 84 8.29 -0.65 17.45
C PHE A 84 8.15 -2.06 16.89
N ASN A 85 6.94 -2.59 16.83
CA ASN A 85 6.67 -3.88 16.20
C ASN A 85 6.62 -3.76 14.66
N SER A 86 6.39 -4.87 13.95
CA SER A 86 6.32 -4.90 12.48
C SER A 86 5.18 -4.08 11.85
N PHE A 87 4.27 -3.56 12.67
CA PHE A 87 3.20 -2.63 12.26
C PHE A 87 3.52 -1.17 12.60
N GLY A 88 4.69 -0.88 13.18
CA GLY A 88 5.03 0.47 13.66
C GLY A 88 4.36 0.85 14.98
N ASN A 89 3.78 -0.11 15.69
CA ASN A 89 3.12 0.14 16.97
C ASN A 89 4.09 -0.07 18.14
N VAL A 90 3.86 0.68 19.21
CA VAL A 90 4.57 0.59 20.47
C VAL A 90 3.76 -0.29 21.43
N ASN A 91 4.43 -1.25 22.09
CA ASN A 91 3.80 -2.20 23.01
C ASN A 91 3.77 -1.72 24.47
N SER A 92 4.33 -0.55 24.78
CA SER A 92 4.27 0.07 26.10
C SER A 92 4.21 1.59 25.97
N GLY A 93 3.28 2.23 26.69
CA GLY A 93 3.31 3.68 26.84
C GLY A 93 4.42 4.08 27.81
N GLN A 94 5.26 5.04 27.45
CA GLN A 94 6.38 5.47 28.27
C GLN A 94 6.75 6.92 28.04
N THR A 95 7.43 7.52 29.02
CA THR A 95 8.01 8.86 28.87
C THR A 95 9.49 8.72 28.63
N ILE A 96 9.96 9.19 27.48
CA ILE A 96 11.38 9.23 27.14
C ILE A 96 11.91 10.61 27.46
N THR A 97 13.04 10.68 28.16
CA THR A 97 13.71 11.95 28.45
C THR A 97 14.79 12.21 27.41
N PHE A 98 14.65 13.30 26.67
CA PHE A 98 15.70 13.88 25.84
C PHE A 98 16.39 15.01 26.60
N ASP A 99 17.58 15.45 26.15
CA ASP A 99 18.42 16.42 26.87
C ASP A 99 17.65 17.69 27.29
N ASP A 100 16.74 18.17 26.43
CA ASP A 100 16.05 19.45 26.62
C ASP A 100 14.53 19.33 26.87
N PHE A 101 13.96 18.12 26.77
CA PHE A 101 12.50 17.95 26.88
C PHE A 101 12.09 16.50 27.18
N LYS A 102 10.85 16.30 27.64
CA LYS A 102 10.28 14.96 27.85
C LYS A 102 9.26 14.65 26.77
N MET A 103 9.31 13.45 26.22
CA MET A 103 8.34 12.97 25.25
C MET A 103 7.49 11.89 25.88
N VAL A 104 6.17 12.09 25.94
CA VAL A 104 5.23 11.07 26.41
C VAL A 104 4.70 10.31 25.21
N ILE A 105 4.92 9.01 25.15
CA ILE A 105 4.50 8.13 24.05
C ILE A 105 3.37 7.23 24.53
N GLN A 106 2.28 7.18 23.76
CA GLN A 106 1.10 6.37 24.04
C GLN A 106 1.25 4.95 23.48
N LEU A 107 0.61 3.98 24.15
CA LEU A 107 0.49 2.60 23.69
C LEU A 107 -0.24 2.51 22.33
N GLY A 108 0.11 1.52 21.51
CA GLY A 108 -0.55 1.26 20.23
C GLY A 108 0.15 2.03 19.11
N MET A 109 -0.54 2.96 18.44
CA MET A 109 0.02 3.69 17.30
C MET A 109 1.23 4.58 17.63
N GLY A 110 1.57 4.74 18.91
CA GLY A 110 2.77 5.50 19.30
C GLY A 110 2.60 7.02 19.19
N ARG A 111 1.38 7.54 19.37
CA ARG A 111 1.18 9.00 19.42
C ARG A 111 2.03 9.60 20.53
N TYR A 112 2.70 10.71 20.25
CA TYR A 112 3.60 11.35 21.20
C TYR A 112 3.26 12.82 21.42
N ASP A 113 3.50 13.30 22.64
CA ASP A 113 3.40 14.70 23.03
C ASP A 113 4.73 15.17 23.64
N LYS A 114 5.16 16.37 23.27
CA LYS A 114 6.33 17.05 23.83
C LYS A 114 5.91 17.82 25.08
N ARG A 115 6.57 17.56 26.22
CA ARG A 115 6.42 18.27 27.50
C ARG A 115 7.68 19.02 27.86
#